data_AF-A0AAW7PGT3-F1
#
_entry.id   AF-A0AAW7PGT3-F1
#
_cell.length_a   1.000
_cell.length_b   1.000
_cell.length_c   1.000
_cell.angle_alpha   90.00
_cell.angle_beta   90.00
_cell.angle_gamma   90.00
#
_symmetry.space_group_name_H-M   'P 1'
#
loop_
_entity.id
_entity.type
_entity.pdbx_description
1 polymer ?
#
loop_
_entity_poly.entity_id
_entity_poly.type
_entity_poly.pdbx_seq_one_letter_code
_entity_poly.pdbx_strand_id
1 'polypeptide(L)'
;MTAINFLLDNLDFLAEIILFILIYQYITSEKIKLRWYIIIPLVIRFLFVLSPALSYVLGHAFLVVYSLYRNRYGNRLLDIFYGLFPIIIESLVHNLIIYGIALVINRHYLIVLNHFHLNLVIELLVFPVFWVIIKTLKVDFKALNYGFRKSFSKYFLLLIDISMLSYALLLQY
;
A
#
# COMPACT_ATOMS: atom_id res chain seq x y z
N MET A 1 22.20 -17.90 0.72
CA MET A 1 20.87 -17.59 0.12
C MET A 1 20.71 -18.49 -1.10
N THR A 2 19.70 -19.36 -1.14
CA THR A 2 19.46 -20.23 -2.31
C THR A 2 18.85 -19.42 -3.45
N ALA A 3 19.04 -19.85 -4.70
CA ALA A 3 18.45 -19.17 -5.88
C ALA A 3 16.92 -19.01 -5.77
N ILE A 4 16.26 -19.94 -5.07
CA ILE A 4 14.83 -19.92 -4.78
C ILE A 4 14.46 -18.76 -3.86
N ASN A 5 15.21 -18.54 -2.77
CA ASN A 5 14.93 -17.45 -1.83
C ASN A 5 15.12 -16.07 -2.49
N PHE A 6 16.10 -15.95 -3.39
CA PHE A 6 16.26 -14.73 -4.19
C PHE A 6 15.05 -14.49 -5.11
N LEU A 7 14.54 -15.54 -5.77
CA LEU A 7 13.36 -15.44 -6.62
C LEU A 7 12.11 -15.01 -5.83
N LEU A 8 11.90 -15.59 -4.65
CA LEU A 8 10.77 -15.26 -3.78
C LEU A 8 10.81 -13.81 -3.29
N ASP A 9 11.99 -13.32 -2.88
CA ASP A 9 12.16 -11.91 -2.48
C ASP A 9 11.82 -10.92 -3.61
N ASN A 10 12.19 -11.24 -4.85
CA ASN A 10 11.79 -10.43 -6.00
C ASN A 10 10.26 -10.50 -6.25
N LEU A 11 9.65 -11.67 -6.06
CA LEU A 11 8.21 -11.85 -6.24
C LEU A 11 7.40 -11.12 -5.15
N ASP A 12 7.86 -11.15 -3.90
CA ASP A 12 7.25 -10.42 -2.79
C ASP A 12 7.23 -8.92 -3.09
N PHE A 13 8.37 -8.36 -3.48
CA PHE A 13 8.46 -6.95 -3.87
C PHE A 13 7.53 -6.60 -5.05
N LEU A 14 7.43 -7.47 -6.06
CA LEU A 14 6.52 -7.27 -7.17
C LEU A 14 5.05 -7.30 -6.71
N ALA A 15 4.71 -8.25 -5.83
CA ALA A 15 3.38 -8.38 -5.27
C ALA A 15 2.97 -7.13 -4.49
N GLU A 16 3.85 -6.61 -3.62
CA GLU A 16 3.65 -5.40 -2.83
C GLU A 16 3.31 -4.18 -3.71
N ILE A 17 4.13 -3.89 -4.73
CA ILE A 17 3.89 -2.76 -5.62
C ILE A 17 2.58 -2.96 -6.42
N ILE A 18 2.28 -4.18 -6.85
CA ILE A 18 1.03 -4.49 -7.55
C ILE A 18 -0.16 -4.28 -6.60
N LEU A 19 -0.05 -4.66 -5.33
CA LEU A 19 -1.08 -4.49 -4.31
C LEU A 19 -1.37 -3.02 -4.04
N PHE A 20 -0.34 -2.19 -3.90
CA PHE A 20 -0.52 -0.73 -3.81
C PHE A 20 -1.33 -0.18 -4.98
N ILE A 21 -1.00 -0.60 -6.21
CA ILE A 21 -1.71 -0.17 -7.42
C ILE A 21 -3.15 -0.67 -7.42
N LEU A 22 -3.41 -1.93 -7.03
CA LEU A 22 -4.75 -2.51 -6.98
C LEU A 22 -5.64 -1.83 -5.93
N ILE A 23 -5.11 -1.58 -4.73
CA ILE A 23 -5.83 -0.88 -3.66
C ILE A 23 -6.13 0.55 -4.12
N TYR A 24 -5.14 1.27 -4.65
CA TYR A 24 -5.34 2.60 -5.23
C TYR A 24 -6.45 2.61 -6.29
N GLN A 25 -6.39 1.64 -7.21
CA GLN A 25 -7.35 1.52 -8.30
C GLN A 25 -8.78 1.29 -7.76
N TYR A 26 -8.91 0.44 -6.74
CA TYR A 26 -10.18 0.12 -6.11
C TYR A 26 -10.83 1.36 -5.48
N ILE A 27 -10.05 2.12 -4.69
CA ILE A 27 -10.56 3.28 -3.93
C ILE A 27 -10.89 4.44 -4.85
N THR A 28 -9.99 4.75 -5.80
CA THR A 28 -10.16 5.89 -6.70
C THR A 28 -11.07 5.55 -7.88
N SER A 29 -11.39 4.27 -8.11
CA SER A 29 -12.05 3.77 -9.32
C SER A 29 -11.34 4.19 -10.62
N GLU A 30 -10.03 4.45 -10.55
CA GLU A 30 -9.24 4.77 -11.75
C GLU A 30 -9.03 3.53 -12.60
N LYS A 31 -8.69 3.74 -13.87
CA LYS A 31 -8.27 2.66 -14.77
C LYS A 31 -6.79 2.84 -15.05
N ILE A 32 -5.97 2.07 -14.35
CA ILE A 32 -4.53 1.98 -14.62
C ILE A 32 -4.33 0.94 -15.71
N LYS A 33 -3.60 1.30 -16.78
CA LYS A 33 -3.34 0.38 -17.90
C LYS A 33 -2.47 -0.78 -17.42
N LEU A 34 -2.75 -1.99 -17.92
CA LEU A 34 -2.02 -3.21 -17.55
C LEU A 34 -0.49 -3.09 -17.72
N ARG A 35 -0.02 -2.29 -18.68
CA ARG A 35 1.42 -2.04 -18.89
C ARG A 35 2.11 -1.44 -17.65
N TRP A 36 1.42 -0.60 -16.88
CA TRP A 36 2.01 0.07 -15.72
C TRP A 36 2.22 -0.87 -14.53
N TYR A 37 1.43 -1.94 -14.44
CA TYR A 37 1.64 -3.01 -13.46
C TYR A 37 2.97 -3.75 -13.64
N ILE A 38 3.57 -3.68 -14.84
CA ILE A 38 4.87 -4.29 -15.13
C ILE A 38 5.97 -3.23 -15.09
N ILE A 39 5.73 -2.05 -15.68
CA ILE A 39 6.74 -0.99 -15.80
C ILE A 39 7.09 -0.41 -14.43
N ILE A 40 6.12 -0.10 -13.57
CA ILE A 40 6.37 0.57 -12.28
C ILE A 40 7.27 -0.30 -11.38
N PRO A 41 6.92 -1.57 -11.10
CA PRO A 41 7.78 -2.40 -10.25
C PRO A 41 9.19 -2.58 -10.84
N LEU A 42 9.33 -2.74 -12.16
CA LEU A 42 10.63 -2.87 -12.82
C LEU A 42 11.49 -1.61 -12.68
N VAL A 43 10.89 -0.44 -12.87
CA VAL A 43 11.61 0.85 -12.74
C VAL A 43 12.09 1.05 -11.30
N ILE A 44 11.24 0.76 -10.31
CA ILE A 44 11.63 0.86 -8.89
C ILE A 44 12.72 -0.16 -8.57
N ARG A 45 12.62 -1.41 -9.06
CA ARG A 45 13.66 -2.43 -8.86
C ARG A 45 15.00 -2.03 -9.48
N PHE A 46 14.98 -1.43 -10.67
CA PHE A 46 16.19 -0.88 -11.29
C PHE A 46 16.77 0.27 -10.47
N LEU A 47 15.91 1.13 -9.91
CA LEU A 47 16.33 2.23 -9.06
C LEU A 47 16.97 1.74 -7.76
N PHE A 48 16.54 0.61 -7.20
CA PHE A 48 17.18 -0.03 -6.04
C PHE A 48 18.66 -0.36 -6.29
N VAL A 49 19.03 -0.71 -7.53
CA VAL A 49 20.44 -0.98 -7.89
C VAL A 49 21.27 0.30 -7.91
N LEU A 50 20.69 1.42 -8.34
CA LEU A 50 21.37 2.70 -8.43
C LEU A 50 21.48 3.41 -7.08
N SER A 51 20.37 3.45 -6.34
CA SER A 51 20.28 4.10 -5.04
C SER A 51 19.19 3.43 -4.20
N PRO A 52 19.58 2.52 -3.29
CA PRO A 52 18.63 1.84 -2.40
C PRO A 52 17.78 2.82 -1.58
N ALA A 53 18.40 3.91 -1.10
CA ALA A 53 17.72 4.93 -0.30
C ALA A 53 16.62 5.66 -1.09
N LEU A 54 16.92 6.11 -2.31
CA LEU A 54 15.93 6.80 -3.15
C LEU A 54 14.81 5.84 -3.57
N SER A 55 15.16 4.60 -3.89
CA SER A 55 14.20 3.61 -4.32
C SER A 55 13.21 3.22 -3.22
N TYR A 56 13.66 3.14 -1.97
CA TYR A 56 12.77 2.87 -0.85
C TYR A 56 11.72 3.97 -0.66
N VAL A 57 12.15 5.24 -0.69
CA VAL A 57 11.26 6.40 -0.58
C VAL A 57 10.28 6.45 -1.75
N LEU A 58 10.77 6.29 -2.98
CA LEU A 58 9.93 6.33 -4.18
C LEU A 58 9.01 5.12 -4.28
N GLY A 59 9.43 3.94 -3.82
CA GLY A 59 8.62 2.72 -3.80
C GLY A 59 7.36 2.85 -2.96
N HIS A 60 7.39 3.67 -1.90
CA HIS A 60 6.22 3.98 -1.10
C HIS A 60 5.52 5.25 -1.59
N ALA A 61 6.27 6.29 -1.97
CA ALA A 61 5.70 7.60 -2.31
C ALA A 61 5.21 7.73 -3.76
N PHE A 62 5.45 6.76 -4.66
CA PHE A 62 5.10 6.93 -6.09
C PHE A 62 3.61 7.18 -6.31
N LEU A 63 2.72 6.59 -5.50
CA LEU A 63 1.29 6.83 -5.59
C LEU A 63 0.90 8.24 -5.14
N VAL A 64 1.60 8.78 -4.14
CA VAL A 64 1.42 10.18 -3.70
C VAL A 64 1.82 11.13 -4.83
N VAL A 65 2.98 10.90 -5.45
CA VAL A 65 3.44 11.69 -6.61
C VAL A 65 2.47 11.57 -7.78
N TYR A 66 2.02 10.35 -8.09
CA TYR A 66 1.07 10.08 -9.17
C TYR A 66 -0.26 10.81 -8.95
N SER A 67 -0.80 10.71 -7.74
CA SER A 67 -2.07 11.34 -7.35
C SER A 67 -1.99 12.87 -7.43
N LEU A 68 -0.91 13.46 -6.91
CA LEU A 68 -0.65 14.91 -6.99
C LEU A 68 -0.48 15.42 -8.42
N TYR A 69 0.22 14.65 -9.27
CA TYR A 69 0.39 14.99 -10.68
C TYR A 69 -0.95 15.02 -11.42
N ARG A 70 -1.83 14.05 -11.14
CA ARG A 70 -3.13 13.94 -11.79
C ARG A 70 -4.13 14.99 -11.29
N ASN A 71 -4.02 15.40 -10.02
CA ASN A 71 -4.87 16.40 -9.36
C ASN A 71 -6.36 16.24 -9.70
N ARG A 72 -6.86 15.00 -9.59
CA ARG A 72 -8.21 14.65 -10.06
C ARG A 72 -9.29 15.35 -9.27
N TYR A 73 -9.06 15.57 -7.98
CA TYR A 73 -10.08 16.09 -7.08
C TYR A 73 -10.08 17.63 -7.01
N GLY A 74 -9.07 18.29 -7.58
CA GLY A 74 -8.87 19.74 -7.50
C GLY A 74 -8.49 20.21 -6.08
N ASN A 75 -8.13 19.27 -5.20
CA ASN A 75 -7.72 19.52 -3.83
C ASN A 75 -6.50 18.65 -3.53
N ARG A 76 -5.34 19.30 -3.38
CA ARG A 76 -4.06 18.62 -3.16
C ARG A 76 -4.05 17.74 -1.91
N LEU A 77 -4.79 18.11 -0.86
CA LEU A 77 -4.89 17.28 0.35
C LEU A 77 -5.60 15.96 0.05
N LEU A 78 -6.67 15.99 -0.75
CA LEU A 78 -7.33 14.75 -1.18
C LEU A 78 -6.41 13.89 -2.03
N ASP A 79 -5.62 14.49 -2.92
CA ASP A 79 -4.67 13.74 -3.73
C ASP A 79 -3.61 13.05 -2.84
N ILE A 80 -3.11 13.72 -1.78
CA ILE A 80 -2.20 13.13 -0.80
C ILE A 80 -2.89 11.98 -0.05
N PHE A 81 -4.12 12.20 0.42
CA PHE A 81 -4.89 11.18 1.12
C PHE A 81 -4.99 9.88 0.32
N TYR A 82 -5.43 9.95 -0.94
CA TYR A 82 -5.57 8.75 -1.79
C TYR A 82 -4.22 8.16 -2.20
N GLY A 83 -3.15 8.95 -2.21
CA GLY A 83 -1.80 8.45 -2.47
C GLY A 83 -1.21 7.65 -1.31
N LEU A 84 -1.47 8.08 -0.07
CA LEU A 84 -0.97 7.43 1.15
C LEU A 84 -1.83 6.25 1.58
N PHE A 85 -3.13 6.31 1.34
CA PHE A 85 -4.08 5.30 1.82
C PHE A 85 -3.70 3.86 1.43
N PRO A 86 -3.28 3.53 0.20
CA PRO A 86 -2.88 2.17 -0.17
C PRO A 86 -1.72 1.63 0.66
N ILE A 87 -0.72 2.47 0.95
CA ILE A 87 0.47 2.11 1.74
C ILE A 87 0.05 1.70 3.16
N ILE A 88 -0.85 2.48 3.74
CA ILE A 88 -1.25 2.32 5.14
C ILE A 88 -2.17 1.12 5.30
N ILE A 89 -3.12 0.97 4.38
CA ILE A 89 -4.03 -0.16 4.39
C ILE A 89 -3.31 -1.48 4.14
N GLU A 90 -2.39 -1.52 3.17
CA GLU A 90 -1.57 -2.70 2.93
C GLU A 90 -0.86 -3.09 4.22
N SER A 91 -0.08 -2.18 4.82
CA SER A 91 0.68 -2.47 6.03
C SER A 91 -0.18 -2.88 7.23
N LEU A 92 -1.32 -2.21 7.45
CA LEU A 92 -2.23 -2.55 8.54
C LEU A 92 -2.83 -3.95 8.36
N VAL A 93 -3.26 -4.28 7.13
CA VAL A 93 -3.86 -5.58 6.83
C VAL A 93 -2.81 -6.67 6.84
N HIS A 94 -1.63 -6.41 6.29
CA HIS A 94 -0.49 -7.33 6.31
C HIS A 94 -0.13 -7.69 7.75
N ASN A 95 0.07 -6.69 8.61
CA ASN A 95 0.35 -6.90 10.02
C ASN A 95 -0.79 -7.63 10.74
N LEU A 96 -2.05 -7.30 10.45
CA LEU A 96 -3.21 -8.01 11.01
C LEU A 96 -3.16 -9.51 10.70
N ILE A 97 -2.82 -9.88 9.45
CA ILE A 97 -2.68 -11.28 9.03
C ILE A 97 -1.50 -11.94 9.75
N ILE A 98 -0.33 -11.29 9.80
CA ILE A 98 0.85 -11.82 10.50
C ILE A 98 0.52 -12.12 11.96
N TYR A 99 -0.04 -11.16 12.68
CA TYR A 99 -0.38 -11.34 14.10
C TYR A 99 -1.43 -12.43 14.28
N GLY A 100 -2.42 -12.52 13.39
CA GLY A 100 -3.41 -13.59 13.39
C GLY A 100 -2.78 -14.98 13.23
N ILE A 101 -1.89 -15.15 12.26
CA ILE A 101 -1.18 -16.42 12.01
C ILE A 101 -0.24 -16.75 13.18
N ALA A 102 0.51 -15.77 13.68
CA ALA A 102 1.42 -15.94 14.81
C ALA A 102 0.68 -16.44 16.06
N LEU A 103 -0.52 -15.90 16.33
CA LEU A 103 -1.38 -16.34 17.41
C LEU A 103 -1.82 -17.80 17.24
N VAL A 104 -2.25 -18.19 16.04
CA VAL A 104 -2.71 -19.55 15.74
C VAL A 104 -1.58 -20.58 15.86
N ILE A 105 -0.37 -20.23 15.40
CA ILE A 105 0.80 -21.12 15.43
C ILE A 105 1.48 -21.09 16.81
N ASN A 106 1.07 -20.20 17.71
CA ASN A 106 1.68 -19.96 19.02
C ASN A 106 3.20 -19.73 18.91
N ARG A 107 3.60 -18.89 17.94
CA ARG A 107 4.99 -18.51 17.69
C ARG A 107 5.10 -17.00 17.66
N HIS A 108 6.30 -16.50 17.95
CA HIS A 108 6.57 -15.07 17.87
C HIS A 108 6.42 -14.59 16.42
N TYR A 109 5.81 -13.41 16.22
CA TYR A 109 5.48 -12.87 14.89
C TYR A 109 6.72 -12.73 13.98
N LEU A 110 7.88 -12.39 14.54
CA LEU A 110 9.16 -12.31 13.81
C LEU A 110 9.54 -13.63 13.11
N ILE A 111 9.15 -14.78 13.67
CA ILE A 111 9.43 -16.08 13.06
C ILE A 111 8.55 -16.29 11.82
N VAL A 112 7.32 -15.78 11.85
CA VAL A 112 6.39 -15.83 10.71
C VAL A 112 6.85 -14.89 9.60
N LEU A 113 7.25 -13.66 9.95
CA LEU A 113 7.77 -12.66 9.01
C LEU A 113 9.03 -13.15 8.29
N ASN A 114 9.95 -13.80 9.01
CA ASN A 114 11.21 -14.28 8.43
C ASN A 114 11.07 -15.53 7.54
N HIS A 115 9.88 -16.10 7.40
CA HIS A 115 9.62 -17.22 6.48
C HIS A 115 9.19 -16.70 5.11
N PHE A 116 10.10 -16.71 4.14
CA PHE A 116 9.87 -16.25 2.75
C PHE A 116 8.57 -16.78 2.12
N HIS A 117 8.25 -18.06 2.29
CA HIS A 117 7.02 -18.63 1.72
C HIS A 117 5.74 -18.11 2.40
N LEU A 118 5.78 -17.92 3.72
CA LEU A 118 4.63 -17.41 4.45
C LEU A 118 4.44 -15.92 4.15
N ASN A 119 5.53 -15.16 4.06
CA ASN A 119 5.49 -13.75 3.71
C ASN A 119 4.79 -13.51 2.36
N LEU A 120 5.19 -14.25 1.32
CA LEU A 120 4.54 -14.19 -0.01
C LEU A 120 3.03 -14.48 0.06
N VAL A 121 2.65 -15.52 0.80
CA VAL A 121 1.23 -15.90 0.95
C VAL A 121 0.45 -14.81 1.69
N ILE A 122 1.05 -14.21 2.72
CA ILE A 122 0.45 -13.11 3.49
C ILE A 122 0.24 -11.90 2.59
N GLU A 123 1.26 -11.51 1.83
CA GLU A 123 1.23 -10.41 0.88
C GLU A 123 0.05 -10.57 -0.11
N LEU A 124 -0.07 -11.75 -0.72
CA LEU A 124 -1.17 -12.05 -1.63
C LEU A 124 -2.56 -12.05 -0.95
N LEU A 125 -2.63 -12.34 0.35
CA LEU A 125 -3.87 -12.31 1.14
C LEU A 125 -4.30 -10.90 1.54
N VAL A 126 -3.40 -9.91 1.49
CA VAL A 126 -3.72 -8.52 1.86
C VAL A 126 -4.92 -7.99 1.08
N PHE A 127 -4.93 -8.15 -0.24
CA PHE A 127 -6.03 -7.62 -1.06
C PHE A 127 -7.38 -8.32 -0.82
N PRO A 128 -7.47 -9.67 -0.78
CA PRO A 128 -8.69 -10.35 -0.36
C PRO A 128 -9.21 -9.90 1.01
N VAL A 129 -8.33 -9.80 2.02
CA VAL A 129 -8.72 -9.39 3.37
C VAL A 129 -9.20 -7.94 3.38
N PHE A 130 -8.46 -7.04 2.72
CA PHE A 130 -8.88 -5.65 2.50
C PHE A 130 -10.28 -5.59 1.87
N TRP A 131 -10.51 -6.37 0.81
CA TRP A 131 -11.80 -6.40 0.12
C TRP A 131 -12.94 -6.87 1.03
N VAL A 132 -12.71 -7.92 1.83
CA VAL A 132 -13.68 -8.41 2.82
C VAL A 132 -13.98 -7.34 3.87
N ILE A 133 -12.96 -6.67 4.40
CA ILE A 133 -13.11 -5.59 5.39
C ILE A 133 -13.99 -4.47 4.83
N ILE A 134 -13.66 -3.95 3.65
CA ILE A 134 -14.42 -2.85 3.02
C ILE A 134 -15.87 -3.24 2.77
N LYS A 135 -16.11 -4.45 2.26
CA LYS A 135 -17.46 -4.94 1.98
C LYS A 135 -18.28 -5.11 3.25
N THR A 136 -17.65 -5.59 4.32
CA THR A 136 -18.29 -5.78 5.63
C THR A 136 -18.63 -4.44 6.28
N LEU A 137 -17.70 -3.48 6.22
CA LEU A 137 -17.88 -2.13 6.74
C LEU A 137 -18.80 -1.26 5.87
N LYS A 138 -19.24 -1.75 4.70
CA LYS A 138 -20.05 -1.01 3.71
C LYS A 138 -19.44 0.35 3.35
N VAL A 139 -18.11 0.42 3.27
CA VAL A 139 -17.41 1.67 2.94
C VAL A 139 -17.64 1.98 1.47
N ASP A 140 -18.34 3.08 1.20
CA ASP A 140 -18.51 3.61 -0.16
C ASP A 140 -17.52 4.74 -0.40
N PHE A 141 -16.44 4.41 -1.12
CA PHE A 141 -15.43 5.39 -1.49
C PHE A 141 -15.99 6.49 -2.39
N LYS A 142 -17.02 6.25 -3.22
CA LYS A 142 -17.62 7.33 -4.03
C LYS A 142 -18.32 8.36 -3.15
N ALA A 143 -19.08 7.90 -2.15
CA ALA A 143 -19.72 8.77 -1.17
C ALA A 143 -18.67 9.51 -0.32
N LEU A 144 -17.60 8.83 0.07
CA LEU A 144 -16.48 9.41 0.82
C LEU A 144 -15.80 10.53 0.01
N ASN A 145 -15.51 10.30 -1.28
CA ASN A 145 -14.94 11.30 -2.18
C ASN A 145 -15.86 12.54 -2.30
N TYR A 146 -17.18 12.34 -2.41
CA TYR A 146 -18.15 13.43 -2.49
C TYR A 146 -18.22 14.23 -1.19
N GLY A 147 -18.27 13.54 -0.05
CA GLY A 147 -18.27 14.15 1.29
C GLY A 147 -17.00 14.97 1.54
N PHE A 148 -15.84 14.43 1.18
CA PHE A 148 -14.58 15.15 1.32
C PHE A 148 -14.48 16.40 0.45
N ARG A 149 -15.12 16.40 -0.72
CA ARG A 149 -15.12 17.56 -1.62
C ARG A 149 -16.08 18.67 -1.19
N LYS A 150 -17.18 18.32 -0.51
CA LYS A 150 -18.29 19.25 -0.24
C LYS A 150 -18.36 19.76 1.20
N SER A 151 -17.95 18.97 2.21
CA SER A 151 -18.23 19.31 3.61
C SER A 151 -17.10 19.05 4.62
N PHE A 152 -16.01 18.38 4.25
CA PHE A 152 -14.91 18.19 5.22
C PHE A 152 -14.05 19.44 5.36
N SER A 153 -13.83 19.85 6.60
CA SER A 153 -12.86 20.89 6.93
C SER A 153 -11.48 20.49 6.41
N LYS A 154 -10.82 21.40 5.68
CA LYS A 154 -9.43 21.20 5.20
C LYS A 154 -8.49 20.78 6.33
N TYR A 155 -8.74 21.25 7.55
CA TYR A 155 -7.96 20.90 8.74
C TYR A 155 -8.12 19.45 9.16
N PHE A 156 -9.31 18.86 9.00
CA PHE A 156 -9.52 17.44 9.33
C PHE A 156 -8.79 16.52 8.36
N LEU A 157 -8.89 16.80 7.06
CA LEU A 157 -8.12 16.06 6.04
C LEU A 157 -6.62 16.17 6.29
N LEU A 158 -6.14 17.39 6.58
CA LEU A 158 -4.74 17.63 6.90
C LEU A 158 -4.28 16.85 8.14
N LEU A 159 -5.11 16.76 9.19
CA LEU A 159 -4.80 15.94 10.36
C LEU A 159 -4.67 14.46 10.01
N ILE A 160 -5.56 13.94 9.17
CA ILE A 160 -5.47 12.55 8.69
C ILE A 160 -4.19 12.36 7.89
N ASP A 161 -3.90 13.23 6.92
CA ASP A 161 -2.70 13.11 6.09
C ASP A 161 -1.42 13.16 6.92
N ILE A 162 -1.36 14.01 7.95
CA ILE A 162 -0.24 14.04 8.91
C ILE A 162 -0.14 12.73 9.68
N SER A 163 -1.26 12.19 10.19
CA SER A 163 -1.28 10.89 10.87
C SER A 163 -0.87 9.75 9.96
N MET A 164 -1.21 9.84 8.69
CA MET A 164 -0.89 8.84 7.67
C MET A 164 0.61 8.90 7.32
N LEU A 165 1.15 10.10 7.16
CA LEU A 165 2.59 10.31 6.97
C LEU A 165 3.41 9.88 8.18
N SER A 166 2.97 10.20 9.40
CA SER A 166 3.67 9.79 10.61
C SER A 166 3.70 8.27 10.75
N TYR A 167 2.60 7.59 10.47
CA TYR A 167 2.56 6.13 10.45
C TYR A 167 3.47 5.56 9.35
N ALA A 168 3.43 6.12 8.14
CA ALA A 168 4.30 5.68 7.03
C ALA A 168 5.79 5.87 7.33
N LEU A 169 6.16 6.90 8.11
CA LEU A 169 7.53 7.10 8.60
C LEU A 169 7.89 6.10 9.70
N LEU A 170 6.96 5.77 10.60
CA LEU A 170 7.18 4.76 11.65
C LEU A 170 7.39 3.36 11.06
N LEU A 171 6.74 3.03 9.93
CA LEU A 171 6.98 1.77 9.23
C LEU A 171 8.42 1.59 8.74
N GLN A 172 9.21 2.66 8.69
CA GLN A 172 10.60 2.62 8.25
C GLN A 172 11.59 2.27 9.38
N TYR A 173 11.12 2.21 10.64
CA TYR A 173 11.92 1.95 11.84
C TYR A 173 11.55 0.61 12.49
#